data_AF-A0A924WT09-F1
#
_entry.id   AF-A0A924WT09-F1
#
_cell.length_a   1.000
_cell.length_b   1.000
_cell.length_c   1.000
_cell.angle_alpha   90.00
_cell.angle_beta   90.00
_cell.angle_gamma   90.00
#
_symmetry.space_group_name_H-M   'P 1'
#
loop_
_entity.id
_entity.type
_entity.pdbx_description
1 polymer ?
#
loop_
_entity_poly.entity_id
_entity_poly.type
_entity_poly.pdbx_seq_one_letter_code
_entity_poly.pdbx_strand_id
1 'polypeptide(L)'
;MFTHDIVSFFVFTLILAVVAVASPLMAADATKAANLAVVAKPSTSFVSGHETLASINDGFDPRNSNDHSHGAYGNWPQSGTAWVQYEWSQPISTDKIELYWWDDNQGMRDVFVTA
;
A
#
# COMPACT_ATOMS: atom_id res chain seq x y z
N MET A 1 34.34 53.27 41.41
CA MET A 1 33.29 53.47 42.42
C MET A 1 32.49 52.17 42.47
N PHE A 2 32.75 51.37 43.53
CA PHE A 2 31.91 50.34 44.18
C PHE A 2 30.81 49.63 43.34
N THR A 3 30.66 48.30 43.26
CA THR A 3 31.21 47.16 44.02
C THR A 3 30.85 45.87 43.25
N HIS A 4 31.63 44.81 43.46
CA HIS A 4 31.31 43.44 43.05
C HIS A 4 30.29 42.85 44.03
N ASP A 5 29.20 42.27 43.52
CA ASP A 5 28.39 41.31 44.27
C ASP A 5 28.58 39.91 43.71
N ILE A 6 29.32 39.13 44.50
CA ILE A 6 29.38 37.67 44.49
C ILE A 6 28.09 37.20 45.16
N VAL A 7 27.46 36.11 44.69
CA VAL A 7 26.98 34.96 45.50
C VAL A 7 25.96 34.13 44.69
N SER A 8 26.37 32.88 44.47
CA SER A 8 25.56 31.65 44.44
C SER A 8 24.78 31.21 43.20
N PHE A 9 25.22 30.03 42.74
CA PHE A 9 24.43 28.81 42.54
C PHE A 9 23.11 28.99 41.79
N PHE A 10 23.03 28.45 40.57
CA PHE A 10 22.29 27.22 40.30
C PHE A 10 22.61 26.79 38.87
N VAL A 11 23.38 25.70 38.76
CA VAL A 11 23.45 24.90 37.55
C VAL A 11 22.05 24.34 37.32
N PHE A 12 21.41 24.70 36.21
CA PHE A 12 20.24 23.98 35.73
C PHE A 12 20.45 23.62 34.27
N THR A 13 21.05 22.45 34.08
CA THR A 13 21.13 21.77 32.80
C THR A 13 19.70 21.50 32.33
N LEU A 14 19.26 22.19 31.28
CA LEU A 14 17.99 21.89 30.62
C LEU A 14 18.19 20.62 29.79
N ILE A 15 17.88 19.46 30.37
CA ILE A 15 17.70 18.23 29.62
C ILE A 15 16.36 18.36 28.88
N LEU A 16 16.42 18.61 27.57
CA LEU A 16 15.26 18.52 26.70
C LEU A 16 14.91 17.03 26.52
N ALA A 17 14.00 16.53 27.35
CA ALA A 17 13.38 15.23 27.14
C ALA A 17 12.48 15.31 25.91
N VAL A 18 12.96 14.82 24.76
CA VAL A 18 12.09 14.51 23.62
C VAL A 18 11.22 13.34 24.05
N VAL A 19 10.00 13.63 24.49
CA VAL A 19 8.97 12.59 24.61
C VAL A 19 8.57 12.23 23.19
N ALA A 20 9.10 11.12 22.68
CA ALA A 20 8.58 10.49 21.48
C ALA A 20 7.16 10.02 21.80
N VAL A 21 6.16 10.80 21.41
CA VAL A 21 4.78 10.35 21.39
C VAL A 21 4.70 9.35 20.25
N ALA A 22 4.81 8.07 20.56
CA ALA A 22 4.55 7.01 19.61
C ALA A 22 3.06 7.07 19.26
N SER A 23 2.73 7.70 18.14
CA SER A 23 1.39 7.63 17.56
C SER A 23 1.09 6.15 17.28
N PRO A 24 -0.04 5.58 17.76
CA PRO A 24 -0.46 4.29 17.30
C PRO A 24 -1.00 4.48 15.87
N LEU A 25 -0.11 4.42 14.88
CA LEU A 25 -0.55 4.22 13.51
C LEU A 25 -1.11 2.81 13.44
N MET A 26 -2.42 2.72 13.67
CA MET A 26 -3.32 1.63 13.29
C MET A 26 -2.71 0.24 13.50
N ALA A 27 -3.11 -0.40 14.60
CA ALA A 27 -3.10 -1.86 14.67
C ALA A 27 -4.04 -2.38 13.57
N ALA A 28 -3.51 -2.50 12.35
CA ALA A 28 -4.02 -3.43 11.37
C ALA A 28 -4.02 -4.79 12.05
N ASP A 29 -5.12 -5.52 11.89
CA ASP A 29 -5.32 -6.86 12.42
C ASP A 29 -4.03 -7.69 12.28
N ALA A 30 -3.32 -7.89 13.40
CA ALA A 30 -1.99 -8.49 13.42
C ALA A 30 -1.99 -9.98 13.03
N THR A 31 -3.15 -10.51 12.62
CA THR A 31 -3.31 -11.87 12.11
C THR A 31 -3.34 -11.97 10.59
N LYS A 32 -3.55 -10.86 9.85
CA LYS A 32 -3.44 -10.82 8.39
C LYS A 32 -2.15 -10.10 8.01
N ALA A 33 -1.27 -10.79 7.27
CA ALA A 33 -0.10 -10.16 6.67
C ALA A 33 -0.52 -8.90 5.88
N ALA A 34 0.28 -7.84 5.98
CA ALA A 34 -0.02 -6.59 5.27
C ALA A 34 0.03 -6.82 3.77
N ASN A 35 -1.00 -6.36 3.04
CA ASN A 35 -1.00 -6.39 1.58
C ASN A 35 -0.09 -5.28 1.04
N LEU A 36 1.04 -5.66 0.45
CA LEU A 36 2.04 -4.75 -0.11
C LEU A 36 1.64 -4.21 -1.50
N ALA A 37 0.67 -4.83 -2.19
CA ALA A 37 0.26 -4.39 -3.53
C ALA A 37 -0.32 -2.96 -3.51
N VAL A 38 -0.98 -2.55 -2.43
CA VAL A 38 -1.67 -1.24 -2.32
C VAL A 38 -0.72 -0.03 -2.38
N VAL A 39 0.57 -0.24 -2.13
CA VAL A 39 1.61 0.80 -2.22
C VAL A 39 2.50 0.65 -3.44
N ALA A 40 2.26 -0.36 -4.26
CA ALA A 40 2.97 -0.58 -5.50
C ALA A 40 2.36 0.24 -6.64
N LYS A 41 3.16 0.53 -7.67
CA LYS A 41 2.67 1.06 -8.94
C LYS A 41 2.40 -0.11 -9.89
N PRO A 42 1.14 -0.33 -10.32
CA PRO A 42 0.83 -1.35 -11.29
C PRO A 42 1.18 -0.92 -12.72
N SER A 43 1.57 -1.88 -13.55
CA SER A 43 1.66 -1.75 -15.00
C SER A 43 1.28 -3.06 -15.68
N THR A 44 0.92 -3.02 -16.96
CA THR A 44 0.47 -4.19 -17.71
C THR A 44 0.81 -4.07 -19.20
N SER A 45 0.80 -5.21 -19.92
CA SER A 45 0.89 -5.25 -21.37
C SER A 45 -0.23 -4.48 -22.08
N PHE A 46 -1.45 -4.47 -21.52
CA PHE A 46 -2.61 -3.82 -22.12
C PHE A 46 -3.76 -3.69 -21.12
N VAL A 47 -4.52 -2.60 -21.21
CA VAL A 47 -5.76 -2.38 -20.45
C VAL A 47 -6.87 -2.14 -21.46
N SER A 48 -7.98 -2.89 -21.35
CA SER A 48 -9.18 -2.65 -22.15
C SER A 48 -9.73 -1.25 -21.88
N GLY A 49 -10.30 -0.61 -22.91
CA GLY A 49 -10.73 0.79 -22.80
C GLY A 49 -11.84 1.09 -21.77
N HIS A 50 -12.55 0.05 -21.31
CA HIS A 50 -13.60 0.14 -20.30
C HIS A 50 -13.16 -0.35 -18.91
N GLU A 51 -11.91 -0.82 -18.80
CA GLU A 51 -11.35 -1.40 -17.58
C GLU A 51 -10.45 -0.39 -16.87
N THR A 52 -10.18 -0.65 -15.60
CA THR A 52 -9.48 0.24 -14.68
C THR A 52 -8.25 -0.46 -14.10
N LEU A 53 -7.06 -0.14 -14.61
CA LEU A 53 -5.81 -0.74 -14.09
C LEU A 53 -5.63 -0.52 -12.58
N ALA A 54 -6.08 0.61 -12.02
CA ALA A 54 -5.92 0.86 -10.59
C ALA A 54 -6.73 -0.09 -9.69
N SER A 55 -7.72 -0.83 -10.23
CA SER A 55 -8.52 -1.75 -9.42
C SER A 55 -7.67 -2.91 -8.87
N ILE A 56 -6.62 -3.34 -9.58
CA ILE A 56 -5.83 -4.52 -9.16
C ILE A 56 -5.12 -4.34 -7.81
N ASN A 57 -4.99 -3.10 -7.33
CA ASN A 57 -4.33 -2.78 -6.07
C ASN A 57 -4.99 -1.67 -5.25
N ASP A 58 -6.29 -1.47 -5.39
CA ASP A 58 -7.04 -0.49 -4.61
C ASP A 58 -7.34 -0.96 -3.17
N GLY A 59 -7.06 -2.23 -2.86
CA GLY A 59 -7.29 -2.85 -1.56
C GLY A 59 -8.74 -3.23 -1.29
N PHE A 60 -9.61 -3.13 -2.29
CA PHE A 60 -11.02 -3.55 -2.20
C PHE A 60 -11.14 -5.07 -2.31
N ASP A 61 -12.04 -5.66 -1.52
CA ASP A 61 -12.38 -7.08 -1.55
C ASP A 61 -13.80 -7.23 -2.14
N PRO A 62 -13.93 -7.66 -3.40
CA PRO A 62 -15.23 -7.77 -4.08
C PRO A 62 -16.15 -8.80 -3.39
N ARG A 63 -17.45 -8.52 -3.28
CA ARG A 63 -18.40 -9.46 -2.67
C ARG A 63 -18.58 -10.75 -3.48
N ASN A 64 -18.38 -10.66 -4.79
CA ASN A 64 -18.43 -11.74 -5.76
C ASN A 64 -17.85 -11.23 -7.10
N SER A 65 -17.70 -12.13 -8.08
CA SER A 65 -17.05 -11.82 -9.37
C SER A 65 -17.80 -10.81 -10.25
N ASN A 66 -19.03 -10.45 -9.90
CA ASN A 66 -19.82 -9.44 -10.62
C ASN A 66 -19.85 -8.08 -9.87
N ASP A 67 -19.13 -7.96 -8.75
CA ASP A 67 -19.01 -6.70 -8.01
C ASP A 67 -17.90 -5.83 -8.61
N HIS A 68 -18.23 -5.08 -9.66
CA HIS A 68 -17.32 -4.14 -10.31
C HIS A 68 -17.50 -2.71 -9.77
N SER A 69 -18.02 -2.55 -8.55
CA SER A 69 -18.30 -1.23 -7.97
C SER A 69 -17.05 -0.36 -7.81
N HIS A 70 -15.87 -0.99 -7.78
CA HIS A 70 -14.55 -0.36 -7.72
C HIS A 70 -13.76 -0.49 -9.04
N GLY A 71 -14.45 -0.86 -10.12
CA GLY A 71 -13.83 -1.22 -11.39
C GLY A 71 -13.29 -2.65 -11.39
N ALA A 72 -12.87 -3.08 -12.57
CA ALA A 72 -12.18 -4.33 -12.80
C ALA A 72 -10.99 -4.05 -13.73
N TYR A 73 -10.08 -5.00 -13.83
CA TYR A 73 -9.01 -4.97 -14.83
C TYR A 73 -9.27 -6.09 -15.82
N GLY A 74 -9.00 -5.80 -17.10
CA GLY A 74 -9.02 -6.78 -18.19
C GLY A 74 -8.21 -6.31 -19.39
N ASN A 75 -7.86 -7.25 -20.26
CA ASN A 75 -6.93 -7.04 -21.37
C ASN A 75 -7.50 -7.32 -22.79
N TRP A 76 -8.80 -7.56 -22.91
CA TRP A 76 -9.50 -7.69 -24.19
C TRP A 76 -9.29 -6.47 -25.12
N PRO A 77 -9.08 -6.64 -26.44
CA PRO A 77 -9.15 -7.88 -27.21
C PRO A 77 -7.79 -8.58 -27.38
N GLN A 78 -6.77 -8.20 -26.60
CA GLN A 78 -5.43 -8.78 -26.79
C GLN A 78 -5.47 -10.29 -26.55
N SER A 79 -4.72 -11.01 -27.38
CA SER A 79 -4.60 -12.46 -27.33
C SER A 79 -3.14 -12.86 -27.19
N GLY A 80 -2.88 -14.03 -26.63
CA GLY A 80 -1.52 -14.52 -26.35
C GLY A 80 -1.05 -14.17 -24.95
N THR A 81 0.27 -14.09 -24.76
CA THR A 81 0.87 -13.84 -23.44
C THR A 81 0.66 -12.39 -23.02
N ALA A 82 -0.09 -12.19 -21.94
CA ALA A 82 -0.24 -10.91 -21.25
C ALA A 82 0.60 -10.90 -19.96
N TRP A 83 0.94 -9.71 -19.48
CA TRP A 83 1.64 -9.52 -18.22
C TRP A 83 1.02 -8.40 -17.39
N VAL A 84 1.12 -8.56 -16.07
CA VAL A 84 0.85 -7.53 -15.06
C VAL A 84 2.09 -7.48 -14.17
N GLN A 85 2.50 -6.28 -13.81
CA GLN A 85 3.69 -6.01 -13.00
C GLN A 85 3.35 -5.04 -11.88
N TYR A 86 4.04 -5.23 -10.76
CA TYR A 86 4.04 -4.32 -9.63
C TYR A 86 5.45 -3.79 -9.39
N GLU A 87 5.56 -2.47 -9.26
CA GLU A 87 6.80 -1.78 -8.92
C GLU A 87 6.68 -1.12 -7.55
N TRP A 88 7.57 -1.48 -6.63
CA TRP A 88 7.69 -0.81 -5.34
C TRP A 88 8.83 0.21 -5.37
N SER A 89 8.69 1.30 -4.61
CA SER A 89 9.72 2.33 -4.46
C SER A 89 10.95 1.86 -3.67
N GLN A 90 10.81 0.76 -2.94
CA GLN A 90 11.86 0.12 -2.16
C GLN A 90 11.82 -1.39 -2.38
N PRO A 91 12.95 -2.11 -2.23
CA PRO A 91 12.94 -3.56 -2.26
C PRO A 91 12.00 -4.13 -1.19
N ILE A 92 11.15 -5.06 -1.58
CA ILE A 92 10.26 -5.79 -0.67
C ILE A 92 10.69 -7.25 -0.53
N SER A 93 10.29 -7.86 0.57
CA SER A 93 10.31 -9.31 0.74
C SER A 93 8.88 -9.75 1.04
N THR A 94 8.39 -10.70 0.25
CA THR A 94 7.10 -11.34 0.44
C THR A 94 7.28 -12.85 0.32
N ASP A 95 6.50 -13.60 1.09
CA ASP A 95 6.42 -15.05 1.06
C ASP A 95 5.12 -15.56 0.43
N LYS A 96 4.22 -14.66 0.01
CA LYS A 96 2.90 -15.00 -0.48
C LYS A 96 2.43 -14.06 -1.60
N ILE A 97 1.66 -14.64 -2.51
CA ILE A 97 0.87 -13.90 -3.49
C ILE A 97 -0.54 -14.47 -3.50
N GLU A 98 -1.58 -13.64 -3.54
CA GLU A 98 -2.96 -14.06 -3.80
C GLU A 98 -3.42 -13.51 -5.15
N LEU A 99 -4.22 -14.31 -5.87
CA LEU A 99 -4.77 -13.97 -7.18
C LEU A 99 -6.29 -14.11 -7.13
N TYR A 100 -7.03 -13.02 -7.33
CA TYR A 100 -8.49 -13.08 -7.53
C TYR A 100 -8.83 -13.05 -9.01
N TRP A 101 -9.63 -14.00 -9.49
CA TRP A 101 -10.06 -14.06 -10.88
C TRP A 101 -11.54 -13.70 -11.03
N TRP A 102 -11.88 -12.78 -11.93
CA TRP A 102 -13.26 -12.57 -12.39
C TRP A 102 -13.45 -13.09 -13.82
N ASP A 103 -14.70 -13.44 -14.14
CA ASP A 103 -15.13 -13.99 -15.44
C ASP A 103 -16.57 -13.54 -15.68
N ASP A 104 -16.84 -12.95 -16.83
CA ASP A 104 -18.19 -12.55 -17.30
C ASP A 104 -18.81 -13.58 -18.26
N ASN A 105 -18.21 -14.78 -18.35
CA ASN A 105 -18.50 -15.83 -19.32
C ASN A 105 -18.24 -15.45 -20.79
N GLN A 106 -17.51 -14.37 -21.06
CA GLN A 106 -17.15 -13.95 -22.42
C GLN A 106 -15.69 -14.26 -22.79
N GLY A 107 -14.99 -15.04 -21.96
CA GLY A 107 -13.78 -15.77 -22.36
C GLY A 107 -12.46 -15.24 -21.82
N MET A 108 -12.45 -14.40 -20.78
CA MET A 108 -11.22 -13.96 -20.11
C MET A 108 -11.34 -14.09 -18.60
N ARG A 109 -10.24 -14.54 -17.99
CA ARG A 109 -10.05 -14.63 -16.54
C ARG A 109 -9.09 -13.51 -16.18
N ASP A 110 -9.42 -12.62 -15.26
CA ASP A 110 -8.51 -11.52 -14.87
C ASP A 110 -8.17 -11.42 -13.38
N VAL A 111 -6.90 -11.10 -13.05
CA VAL A 111 -6.20 -11.20 -11.74
C VAL A 111 -6.26 -9.93 -10.88
N PHE A 112 -6.48 -10.06 -9.57
CA PHE A 112 -5.95 -9.14 -8.55
C PHE A 112 -4.81 -9.80 -7.80
N VAL A 113 -3.61 -9.23 -7.86
CA VAL A 113 -2.43 -9.72 -7.13
C VAL A 113 -2.35 -8.99 -5.79
N THR A 114 -2.47 -9.68 -4.67
CA THR A 114 -2.00 -9.17 -3.37
C THR A 114 -0.66 -9.83 -3.05
N ALA A 115 0.34 -9.04 -2.67
CA ALA A 115 1.68 -9.50 -2.29
C ALA A 115 1.97 -9.16 -0.83
#